data_AF-A0A151HIV8-F1
#
_entry.id   AF-A0A151HIV8-F1
#
_cell.length_a   1.000
_cell.length_b   1.000
_cell.length_c   1.000
_cell.angle_alpha   90.00
_cell.angle_beta   90.00
_cell.angle_gamma   90.00
#
_symmetry.space_group_name_H-M   'P 1'
#
loop_
_entity.id
_entity.type
_entity.pdbx_description
1 polymer ?
#
loop_
_entity_poly.entity_id
_entity_poly.type
_entity_poly.pdbx_seq_one_letter_code
_entity_poly.pdbx_strand_id
1 'polypeptide(L)'
;VHKSLQRIKDRRLVNFIRWNPASIQVALSKQSPFISSPHKVSALMMANHTSIASLFERCIVQYDRLFKRKAFLDNYKKEPMFSSADGVGNFDEMECS
;
A
#
# COMPACT_ATOMS: atom_id res chain seq x y z
N VAL A 1 -12.72 21.69 14.57
CA VAL A 1 -11.67 20.74 14.12
C VAL A 1 -10.76 20.30 15.26
N HIS A 2 -10.06 21.23 15.94
CA HIS A 2 -9.17 20.89 17.06
C HIS A 2 -9.81 20.09 18.21
N LYS A 3 -11.03 20.45 18.66
CA LYS A 3 -11.79 19.66 19.66
C LYS A 3 -12.12 18.24 19.20
N SER A 4 -12.41 18.07 17.91
CA SER A 4 -12.71 16.77 17.31
C SER A 4 -11.47 15.87 17.24
N LEU A 5 -10.31 16.45 16.92
CA LEU A 5 -9.01 15.78 16.91
C LEU A 5 -8.62 15.31 18.32
N GLN A 6 -8.78 16.18 19.32
CA GLN A 6 -8.50 15.84 20.71
C GLN A 6 -9.38 14.66 21.18
N ARG A 7 -10.67 14.67 20.84
CA ARG A 7 -11.59 13.56 21.13
C ARG A 7 -11.19 12.23 20.48
N ILE A 8 -10.59 12.24 19.29
CA ILE A 8 -10.07 11.02 18.64
C ILE A 8 -8.85 10.47 19.39
N LYS A 9 -7.96 11.35 19.85
CA LYS A 9 -6.78 10.99 20.65
C LYS A 9 -7.19 10.45 22.03
N ASP A 10 -8.07 11.15 22.73
CA ASP A 10 -8.49 10.81 24.10
C ASP A 10 -9.25 9.48 24.17
N ARG A 11 -10.08 9.21 23.17
CA ARG A 11 -10.84 7.94 23.09
C ARG A 11 -9.99 6.75 22.61
N ARG A 12 -8.71 6.95 22.28
CA ARG A 12 -7.80 5.92 21.75
C ARG A 12 -8.45 5.05 20.67
N LEU A 13 -9.27 5.66 19.80
CA LEU A 13 -10.00 4.93 18.75
C LEU A 13 -9.06 4.35 17.68
N VAL A 14 -7.81 4.84 17.66
CA VAL A 14 -6.77 4.42 16.72
C VAL A 14 -5.51 4.13 17.53
N ASN A 15 -4.92 2.96 17.29
CA ASN A 15 -3.63 2.60 17.86
C ASN A 15 -2.52 3.26 17.05
N PHE A 16 -1.83 4.22 17.66
CA PHE A 16 -0.65 4.83 17.09
C PHE A 16 0.61 4.05 17.48
N ILE A 17 1.68 4.27 16.73
CA ILE A 17 3.02 3.75 17.04
C ILE A 17 3.46 4.23 18.43
N ARG A 18 4.07 3.33 19.21
CA ARG A 18 4.41 3.59 20.63
C ARG A 18 5.61 4.52 20.82
N TRP A 19 6.50 4.57 19.81
CA TRP A 19 7.77 5.28 19.89
C TRP A 19 7.70 6.73 19.40
N ASN A 20 6.58 7.14 18.80
CA ASN A 20 6.36 8.51 18.34
C ASN A 20 4.98 8.99 18.81
N PRO A 21 4.85 10.18 19.43
CA PRO A 21 3.56 10.76 19.73
C PRO A 21 2.68 10.83 18.47
N ALA A 22 1.41 10.41 18.61
CA ALA A 22 0.43 10.40 17.53
C ALA A 22 0.37 11.75 16.78
N SER A 23 0.93 11.77 15.57
CA SER A 23 0.96 12.94 14.68
C SER A 23 -0.25 12.93 13.76
N ILE A 24 -1.25 13.76 14.05
CA ILE A 24 -2.39 13.98 13.16
C ILE A 24 -2.23 15.38 12.56
N GLN A 25 -1.98 15.43 11.26
CA GLN A 25 -1.91 16.69 10.52
C GLN A 25 -3.25 16.95 9.85
N VAL A 26 -3.70 18.20 9.88
CA VAL A 26 -4.94 18.62 9.21
C VAL A 26 -4.67 19.85 8.37
N ALA A 27 -4.94 19.71 7.08
CA ALA A 27 -4.97 20.82 6.13
C ALA A 27 -6.43 21.16 5.81
N LEU A 28 -6.77 22.45 5.85
CA LEU A 28 -8.08 22.95 5.43
C LEU A 28 -7.92 23.57 4.05
N SER A 29 -8.66 23.05 3.08
CA SER A 29 -8.72 23.59 1.73
C SER A 29 -10.11 24.14 1.42
N LYS A 30 -10.17 25.17 0.57
CA LYS A 30 -11.42 25.64 0.00
C LYS A 30 -11.82 24.71 -1.13
N GLN A 31 -13.12 24.44 -1.25
CA GLN A 31 -13.67 23.72 -2.37
C GLN A 31 -13.46 24.50 -3.68
N SER A 32 -13.32 23.79 -4.80
CA SER A 32 -13.19 24.41 -6.11
C SER A 32 -14.46 25.21 -6.44
N PRO A 33 -14.33 26.49 -6.87
CA PRO A 33 -15.47 27.32 -7.25
C PRO A 33 -16.10 26.90 -8.59
N PHE A 34 -15.42 26.08 -9.38
CA PHE A 34 -15.86 25.67 -10.72
C PHE A 34 -16.70 24.39 -10.73
N ILE A 35 -16.84 23.74 -9.57
CA ILE A 35 -17.54 22.46 -9.45
C ILE A 35 -18.71 22.66 -8.49
N SER A 36 -19.93 22.59 -9.00
CA SER A 36 -21.14 22.60 -8.17
C SER A 36 -21.24 21.29 -7.42
N SER A 37 -21.14 21.34 -6.09
CA SER A 37 -21.29 20.18 -5.22
C SER A 37 -22.50 20.37 -4.30
N PRO A 38 -23.37 19.35 -4.17
CA PRO A 38 -24.49 19.42 -3.23
C PRO A 38 -24.03 19.37 -1.76
N HIS A 39 -22.80 18.91 -1.49
CA HIS A 39 -22.27 18.76 -0.14
C HIS A 39 -21.38 19.95 0.25
N LYS A 40 -21.71 20.57 1.39
CA LYS A 40 -21.01 21.75 1.92
C LYS A 40 -19.64 21.44 2.55
N VAL A 41 -19.37 20.17 2.87
CA VAL A 41 -18.14 19.72 3.55
C VAL A 41 -17.71 18.37 2.99
N SER A 42 -16.43 18.26 2.64
CA SER A 42 -15.76 16.99 2.30
C SER A 42 -14.53 16.80 3.18
N ALA A 43 -14.13 15.55 3.38
CA ALA A 43 -12.92 15.21 4.13
C ALA A 43 -12.22 14.03 3.45
N LEU A 44 -10.89 14.09 3.42
CA LEU A 44 -10.02 13.01 2.94
C LEU A 44 -9.05 12.66 4.06
N MET A 45 -8.94 11.37 4.40
CA MET A 45 -7.96 10.87 5.34
C MET A 45 -6.84 10.17 4.59
N MET A 46 -5.64 10.72 4.70
CA MET A 46 -4.41 10.03 4.29
C MET A 46 -3.80 9.39 5.53
N ALA A 47 -3.74 8.07 5.55
CA ALA A 47 -3.25 7.31 6.69
C ALA A 47 -2.12 6.38 6.26
N ASN A 48 -0.97 6.50 6.94
CA ASN A 48 0.07 5.50 6.86
C ASN A 48 -0.12 4.53 8.04
N HIS A 49 -0.53 3.30 7.75
CA HIS A 49 -0.81 2.28 8.76
C HIS A 49 -0.08 0.97 8.40
N THR A 50 0.53 0.34 9.40
CA THR A 50 1.35 -0.87 9.23
C THR A 50 0.56 -2.10 8.75
N SER A 51 -0.77 -2.07 8.83
CA SER A 51 -1.62 -3.15 8.29
C SER A 51 -1.46 -3.38 6.79
N ILE A 52 -0.87 -2.43 6.05
CA ILE A 52 -0.54 -2.63 4.63
C ILE A 52 0.38 -3.85 4.41
N ALA A 53 1.19 -4.22 5.41
CA ALA A 53 2.03 -5.42 5.37
C ALA A 53 1.21 -6.70 5.07
N SER A 54 0.00 -6.82 5.62
CA SER A 54 -0.87 -7.98 5.35
C SER A 54 -1.29 -8.11 3.89
N LEU A 55 -1.36 -6.99 3.15
CA LEU A 55 -1.61 -7.02 1.71
C LEU A 55 -0.38 -7.54 0.97
N PHE A 56 0.81 -7.07 1.34
CA PHE A 56 2.07 -7.54 0.75
C PHE A 56 2.31 -9.02 1.01
N GLU A 57 2.06 -9.50 2.23
CA GLU A 57 2.12 -10.94 2.55
C GLU A 57 1.19 -11.76 1.65
N ARG A 58 -0.04 -11.29 1.39
CA ARG A 58 -0.96 -11.96 0.47
C ARG A 58 -0.44 -11.96 -0.97
N CYS A 59 0.14 -10.86 -1.43
CA CYS A 59 0.74 -10.78 -2.76
C CYS A 59 1.90 -11.78 -2.91
N ILE A 60 2.77 -11.87 -1.90
CA ILE A 60 3.88 -12.84 -1.87
C ILE A 60 3.35 -14.26 -1.92
N VAL A 61 2.40 -14.62 -1.06
CA VAL A 61 1.82 -15.98 -1.05
C VAL A 61 1.18 -16.35 -2.40
N GLN A 62 0.53 -15.39 -3.06
CA GLN A 62 -0.04 -15.61 -4.39
C GLN A 62 1.05 -15.80 -5.45
N TYR A 63 2.09 -14.96 -5.42
CA TYR A 63 3.25 -15.07 -6.28
C TYR A 63 3.94 -16.42 -6.13
N ASP A 64 4.29 -16.83 -4.90
CA ASP A 64 4.97 -18.10 -4.62
C ASP A 64 4.20 -19.31 -5.15
N ARG A 65 2.87 -19.30 -5.03
CA ARG A 65 2.03 -20.39 -5.53
C ARG A 65 2.09 -20.54 -7.05
N LEU A 66 2.14 -19.43 -7.77
CA LEU A 66 2.25 -19.42 -9.24
C LEU A 66 3.68 -19.78 -9.66
N PHE A 67 4.67 -19.21 -8.99
CA PHE A 67 6.07 -19.39 -9.29
C PHE A 67 6.56 -20.83 -9.03
N LYS A 68 6.18 -21.45 -7.90
CA LYS A 68 6.48 -22.86 -7.59
C LYS A 68 5.94 -23.84 -8.63
N ARG A 69 4.86 -23.47 -9.32
CA ARG A 69 4.27 -24.27 -10.40
C ARG A 69 4.82 -23.90 -11.78
N LYS A 70 5.75 -22.94 -11.84
CA LYS A 70 6.28 -22.32 -13.06
C LYS A 70 5.17 -21.86 -14.01
N ALA A 71 4.03 -21.44 -13.45
CA ALA A 71 2.84 -21.08 -14.20
C ALA A 71 2.97 -19.67 -14.79
N PHE A 72 2.54 -19.49 -16.05
CA PHE A 72 2.53 -18.22 -16.78
C PHE A 72 3.91 -17.56 -17.00
N LEU A 73 5.02 -18.29 -16.83
CA LEU A 73 6.37 -17.76 -16.99
C LEU A 73 6.83 -17.62 -18.46
N ASP A 74 6.18 -18.31 -19.39
CA ASP A 74 6.64 -18.39 -20.80
C ASP A 74 6.64 -17.05 -21.52
N ASN A 75 5.74 -16.14 -21.15
CA ASN A 75 5.73 -14.79 -21.72
C ASN A 75 6.83 -13.91 -21.12
N TYR A 76 7.13 -14.08 -19.83
CA TYR A 76 8.20 -13.32 -19.17
C TYR A 76 9.58 -13.75 -19.68
N LYS A 77 9.80 -15.04 -19.92
CA LYS A 77 11.04 -15.59 -20.48
C LYS A 77 11.43 -15.05 -21.86
N LYS A 78 10.48 -14.48 -22.62
CA LYS A 78 10.75 -13.89 -23.94
C LYS A 78 11.35 -12.49 -23.83
N GLU A 79 11.21 -11.84 -22.68
CA GLU A 79 11.72 -10.49 -22.46
C GLU A 79 13.22 -10.52 -22.12
N PRO A 80 14.01 -9.56 -22.61
CA PRO A 80 15.47 -9.52 -22.47
C PRO A 80 15.95 -9.53 -21.01
N MET A 81 15.13 -9.02 -20.08
CA MET A 81 15.40 -9.02 -18.64
C MET A 81 15.40 -10.41 -18.02
N PHE A 82 14.67 -11.36 -18.61
CA PHE A 82 14.49 -12.72 -18.11
C PHE A 82 15.03 -13.79 -19.08
N SER A 83 15.47 -13.38 -20.28
CA SER A 83 16.13 -14.24 -21.26
C SER A 83 17.66 -14.16 -21.10
N SER A 84 18.22 -14.89 -20.14
CA SER A 84 19.68 -15.08 -20.03
C SER A 84 20.20 -15.84 -21.25
N ALA A 85 21.46 -15.60 -21.65
CA ALA A 85 22.12 -16.33 -22.75
C ALA A 85 22.23 -17.85 -22.51
N ASP A 86 22.19 -18.29 -21.25
CA ASP A 86 22.30 -19.70 -20.85
C ASP A 86 20.94 -20.43 -20.82
N GLY A 87 19.82 -19.78 -21.19
CA GLY A 87 18.47 -20.38 -21.16
C GLY A 87 17.90 -20.59 -19.75
N VAL A 88 18.72 -20.37 -18.72
CA VAL A 88 18.34 -20.31 -17.31
C VAL A 88 18.08 -18.84 -16.99
N GLY A 89 16.85 -18.40 -17.23
CA GLY A 89 16.40 -17.07 -16.83
C GLY A 89 16.72 -16.81 -15.37
N ASN A 90 16.93 -15.54 -15.01
CA ASN A 90 17.32 -15.01 -13.69
C ASN A 90 16.28 -15.26 -12.55
N PHE A 91 15.52 -16.35 -12.66
CA PHE A 91 14.52 -16.84 -11.74
C PHE A 91 15.12 -17.80 -10.70
N ASP A 92 16.27 -18.40 -10.96
CA ASP A 92 16.94 -19.29 -9.99
C ASP A 92 17.39 -18.51 -8.74
N GLU A 93 17.78 -17.24 -8.89
CA GLU A 93 18.05 -16.35 -7.74
C GLU A 93 16.78 -16.07 -6.92
N MET A 94 15.60 -16.12 -7.56
CA MET A 94 14.29 -15.96 -6.91
C MET A 94 13.77 -17.27 -6.28
N GLU A 95 14.31 -18.44 -6.64
CA GLU A 95 13.98 -19.73 -6.02
C GLU A 95 14.62 -19.88 -4.62
N CYS A 96 15.61 -19.05 -4.27
CA CYS A 96 16.42 -19.18 -3.04
C CYS A 96 16.01 -18.25 -1.86
N SER A 97 14.87 -17.55 -1.94
CA SER A 97 14.37 -16.65 -0.86
C SER A 97 13.22 -17.23 -0.06
#